data_AF-A0A7C5SWJ8-F1
#
_entry.id   AF-A0A7C5SWJ8-F1
#
_cell.length_a   1.000
_cell.length_b   1.000
_cell.length_c   1.000
_cell.angle_alpha   90.00
_cell.angle_beta   90.00
_cell.angle_gamma   90.00
#
_symmetry.space_group_name_H-M   'P 1'
#
loop_
_entity.id
_entity.type
_entity.pdbx_description
1 polymer ?
#
loop_
_entity_poly.entity_id
_entity_poly.type
_entity_poly.pdbx_seq_one_letter_code
_entity_poly.pdbx_strand_id
1 'polypeptide(L)'
;MVWTWTAKKIAKLIRENGVLGKIASLYVASGYAVTLNVKVGEYRVDIVASKDNVKYAIKTHLTSNPTTPNEVEEIANASSKINAKPILLIYGSAKILEETLSKAKEFGVKIKRVRKITLTPH
;
A
#
# COMPACT_ATOMS: atom_id res chain seq x y z
N MET A 1 15.30 7.92 -23.10
CA MET A 1 14.26 8.92 -22.72
C MET A 1 13.10 8.26 -21.93
N VAL A 2 13.38 7.41 -20.94
CA VAL A 2 12.34 6.71 -20.13
C VAL A 2 12.19 7.36 -18.74
N TRP A 3 13.30 7.85 -18.19
CA TRP A 3 13.37 8.46 -16.86
C TRP A 3 12.54 9.73 -16.70
N THR A 4 12.47 10.58 -17.73
CA THR A 4 11.69 11.84 -17.69
C THR A 4 10.19 11.60 -17.59
N TRP A 5 9.66 10.57 -18.24
CA TRP A 5 8.24 10.21 -18.17
C TRP A 5 7.87 9.60 -16.82
N THR A 6 8.70 8.70 -16.30
CA THR A 6 8.51 8.12 -14.97
C THR A 6 8.56 9.18 -13.88
N ALA A 7 9.52 10.11 -13.96
CA ALA A 7 9.62 11.24 -13.03
C ALA A 7 8.37 12.13 -13.07
N LYS A 8 7.88 12.49 -14.27
CA LYS A 8 6.62 13.25 -14.44
C LYS A 8 5.42 12.50 -13.85
N LYS A 9 5.33 11.19 -14.07
CA LYS A 9 4.26 10.34 -13.53
C LYS A 9 4.29 10.29 -12.00
N ILE A 10 5.48 10.14 -11.41
CA ILE A 10 5.67 10.16 -9.96
C ILE A 10 5.28 11.51 -9.37
N ALA A 11 5.74 12.62 -9.96
CA ALA A 11 5.39 13.96 -9.51
C ALA A 11 3.86 14.20 -9.55
N LYS A 12 3.21 13.75 -10.63
CA LYS A 12 1.75 13.82 -10.77
C LYS A 12 1.04 12.99 -9.68
N LEU A 13 1.46 11.74 -9.46
CA LEU A 13 0.91 10.85 -8.43
C LEU A 13 0.98 11.47 -7.03
N ILE A 14 2.14 12.02 -6.66
CA ILE A 14 2.36 12.67 -5.36
C ILE A 14 1.48 13.91 -5.21
N ARG A 15 1.40 14.75 -6.25
CA ARG A 15 0.60 15.97 -6.23
C ARG A 15 -0.90 15.68 -6.07
N GLU A 16 -1.41 14.66 -6.75
CA GLU A 16 -2.84 14.36 -6.80
C GLU A 16 -3.33 13.50 -5.62
N ASN A 17 -2.46 12.68 -5.02
CA ASN A 17 -2.85 11.67 -4.02
C ASN A 17 -2.12 11.81 -2.67
N GLY A 18 -1.33 12.87 -2.49
CA GLY A 18 -0.64 13.16 -1.23
C GLY A 18 0.23 12.00 -0.74
N VAL A 19 -0.04 11.53 0.49
CA VAL A 19 0.71 10.43 1.13
C VAL A 19 0.57 9.12 0.38
N LEU A 20 -0.63 8.79 -0.08
CA LEU A 20 -0.89 7.58 -0.87
C LEU A 20 -0.13 7.63 -2.20
N GLY A 21 -0.03 8.82 -2.81
CA GLY A 21 0.82 9.08 -3.97
C GLY A 21 2.32 8.88 -3.71
N LYS A 22 2.82 9.27 -2.53
CA LYS A 22 4.20 9.01 -2.09
C LYS A 22 4.49 7.53 -1.89
N ILE A 23 3.54 6.76 -1.36
CA ILE A 23 3.71 5.32 -1.20
C ILE A 23 3.68 4.63 -2.58
N ALA A 24 2.71 4.99 -3.42
CA ALA A 24 2.58 4.49 -4.77
C ALA A 24 3.82 4.77 -5.63
N SER A 25 4.42 5.96 -5.49
CA SER A 25 5.60 6.34 -6.26
C SER A 25 6.83 5.47 -5.96
N LEU A 26 6.97 4.94 -4.74
CA LEU A 26 8.05 3.99 -4.40
C LEU A 26 7.92 2.69 -5.20
N TYR A 27 6.69 2.20 -5.39
CA TYR A 27 6.43 1.03 -6.23
C TYR A 27 6.67 1.35 -7.71
N VAL A 28 6.23 2.51 -8.21
CA VAL A 28 6.51 2.96 -9.59
C VAL A 28 8.01 3.06 -9.84
N ALA A 29 8.77 3.65 -8.91
CA ALA A 29 10.23 3.75 -9.00
C ALA A 29 10.91 2.38 -9.01
N SER A 30 10.31 1.38 -8.37
CA SER A 30 10.77 -0.02 -8.37
C SER A 30 10.36 -0.81 -9.62
N GLY A 31 9.71 -0.15 -10.59
CA GLY A 31 9.26 -0.73 -11.86
C GLY A 31 7.91 -1.44 -11.80
N TYR A 32 7.09 -1.21 -10.77
CA TYR A 32 5.73 -1.75 -10.71
C TYR A 32 4.75 -0.87 -11.46
N ALA A 33 3.79 -1.49 -12.16
CA ALA A 33 2.59 -0.82 -12.61
C ALA A 33 1.60 -0.69 -11.44
N VAL A 34 1.16 0.54 -11.17
CA VAL A 34 0.37 0.86 -9.98
C VAL A 34 -1.00 1.43 -10.38
N THR A 35 -2.06 0.93 -9.73
CA THR A 35 -3.42 1.44 -9.79
C THR A 35 -3.88 1.79 -8.38
N LEU A 36 -4.53 2.95 -8.22
CA LEU A 36 -4.98 3.44 -6.91
C LEU A 36 -6.48 3.24 -6.72
N ASN A 37 -6.93 3.16 -5.47
CA ASN A 37 -8.33 3.15 -5.06
C ASN A 37 -9.20 2.12 -5.81
N VAL A 38 -8.72 0.88 -5.88
CA VAL A 38 -9.41 -0.21 -6.58
C VAL A 38 -10.54 -0.75 -5.72
N LYS A 39 -11.76 -0.73 -6.24
CA LYS A 39 -12.93 -1.36 -5.61
C LYS A 39 -12.97 -2.85 -5.98
N VAL A 40 -13.03 -3.71 -4.96
CA VAL A 40 -13.08 -5.17 -5.11
C VAL A 40 -14.31 -5.70 -4.37
N GLY A 41 -15.44 -5.75 -5.07
CA GLY A 41 -16.74 -6.02 -4.46
C GLY A 41 -17.10 -4.94 -3.43
N GLU A 42 -17.26 -5.34 -2.18
CA GLU A 42 -17.56 -4.44 -1.05
C GLU A 42 -16.30 -3.80 -0.45
N TYR A 43 -15.12 -4.37 -0.72
CA TYR A 43 -13.87 -3.90 -0.15
C TYR A 43 -13.16 -2.89 -1.07
N ARG A 44 -12.29 -2.06 -0.49
CA ARG A 44 -11.40 -1.16 -1.23
C ARG A 44 -9.95 -1.47 -0.91
N VAL A 45 -9.14 -1.46 -1.96
CA VAL A 45 -7.68 -1.59 -1.91
C VAL A 45 -7.08 -0.26 -2.36
N ASP A 46 -6.26 0.33 -1.51
CA ASP A 46 -5.69 1.65 -1.76
C ASP A 46 -4.71 1.65 -2.94
N ILE A 47 -3.90 0.59 -3.04
CA ILE A 47 -2.88 0.46 -4.09
C ILE A 47 -2.83 -0.99 -4.56
N VAL A 48 -2.97 -1.20 -5.86
CA VAL A 48 -2.63 -2.47 -6.51
C VAL A 48 -1.35 -2.26 -7.30
N ALA A 49 -0.29 -2.98 -6.93
CA ALA A 49 1.00 -2.94 -7.62
C ALA A 49 1.25 -4.26 -8.34
N SER A 50 1.63 -4.22 -9.61
CA SER A 50 1.85 -5.40 -10.44
C SER A 50 3.20 -5.34 -11.16
N LYS A 51 3.91 -6.46 -11.18
CA LYS A 51 5.19 -6.62 -11.88
C LYS A 51 5.45 -8.11 -12.10
N ASP A 52 5.93 -8.49 -13.28
CA ASP A 52 6.38 -9.85 -13.60
C ASP A 52 5.38 -10.94 -13.16
N ASN A 53 4.10 -10.76 -13.53
CA ASN A 53 2.97 -11.63 -13.18
C ASN A 53 2.64 -11.76 -11.68
N VAL A 54 3.31 -10.98 -10.82
CA VAL A 54 3.00 -10.87 -9.39
C VAL A 54 2.18 -9.62 -9.13
N LYS A 55 1.09 -9.76 -8.39
CA LYS A 55 0.25 -8.65 -7.93
C LYS A 55 0.33 -8.52 -6.41
N TYR A 56 0.35 -7.29 -5.93
CA TYR A 56 0.26 -6.93 -4.52
C TYR A 56 -0.96 -6.06 -4.30
N ALA A 57 -1.80 -6.44 -3.33
CA ALA A 57 -2.91 -5.64 -2.85
C ALA A 57 -2.45 -4.95 -1.57
N ILE A 58 -2.35 -3.63 -1.59
CA ILE A 58 -1.81 -2.86 -0.48
C ILE A 58 -2.92 -1.98 0.09
N LYS A 59 -3.22 -2.19 1.37
CA LYS A 59 -4.04 -1.29 2.17
C LYS A 59 -3.15 -0.44 3.06
N THR A 60 -3.42 0.85 3.13
CA THR A 60 -2.59 1.83 3.82
C THR A 60 -3.29 2.32 5.09
N HIS A 61 -2.67 2.07 6.23
CA HIS A 61 -3.10 2.60 7.50
C HIS A 61 -2.40 3.94 7.73
N LEU A 62 -3.10 5.04 7.48
CA LEU A 62 -2.57 6.41 7.55
C LEU A 62 -2.83 7.10 8.90
N THR A 63 -3.64 6.52 9.77
CA THR A 63 -4.02 7.13 11.05
C THR A 63 -3.01 6.83 12.15
N SER A 64 -3.03 7.65 13.21
CA SER A 64 -2.23 7.41 14.42
C SER A 64 -2.81 6.31 15.32
N ASN A 65 -4.04 5.88 15.05
CA ASN A 65 -4.74 4.89 15.87
C ASN A 65 -4.08 3.52 15.72
N PRO A 66 -4.27 2.62 16.71
CA PRO A 66 -3.81 1.25 16.57
C PRO A 66 -4.48 0.55 15.39
N THR A 67 -3.70 -0.25 14.66
CA THR A 67 -4.20 -1.05 13.53
C THR A 67 -5.14 -2.13 14.02
N THR A 68 -6.32 -2.24 13.42
CA THR A 68 -7.36 -3.18 13.88
C THR A 68 -7.28 -4.52 13.14
N PRO A 69 -7.71 -5.63 13.76
CA PRO A 69 -7.74 -6.93 13.10
C PRO A 69 -8.68 -6.97 11.88
N ASN A 70 -9.74 -6.15 11.87
CA ASN A 70 -10.69 -6.07 10.75
C ASN A 70 -10.01 -5.58 9.47
N GLU A 71 -9.06 -4.65 9.56
CA GLU A 71 -8.32 -4.17 8.38
C GLU A 71 -7.52 -5.28 7.70
N VAL A 72 -7.03 -6.26 8.47
CA VAL A 72 -6.31 -7.45 7.98
C VAL A 72 -7.26 -8.39 7.25
N GLU A 73 -8.45 -8.63 7.81
CA GLU A 73 -9.47 -9.48 7.18
C GLU A 73 -9.98 -8.89 5.86
N GLU A 74 -10.26 -7.59 5.85
CA GLU A 74 -10.72 -6.89 4.65
C GLU A 74 -9.69 -6.97 3.51
N ILE A 75 -8.40 -6.76 3.81
CA ILE A 75 -7.35 -6.86 2.78
C ILE A 75 -7.11 -8.29 2.34
N ALA A 76 -7.17 -9.27 3.24
CA ALA A 76 -7.06 -10.68 2.89
C ALA A 76 -8.17 -11.07 1.90
N ASN A 77 -9.42 -10.75 2.22
CA ASN A 77 -10.59 -11.04 1.37
C ASN A 77 -10.53 -10.30 0.03
N ALA A 78 -10.14 -9.02 0.02
CA ALA A 78 -9.98 -8.26 -1.22
C ALA A 78 -8.86 -8.85 -2.09
N SER A 79 -7.74 -9.25 -1.49
CA SER A 79 -6.57 -9.77 -2.20
C SER A 79 -6.84 -11.12 -2.86
N SER A 80 -7.58 -12.01 -2.20
CA SER A 80 -7.99 -13.31 -2.73
C SER A 80 -8.83 -13.16 -4.01
N LYS A 81 -9.76 -12.19 -4.05
CA LYS A 81 -10.62 -11.94 -5.22
C LYS A 81 -9.85 -11.48 -6.46
N ILE A 82 -8.71 -10.82 -6.29
CA ILE A 82 -7.89 -10.30 -7.40
C ILE A 82 -6.60 -11.10 -7.62
N ASN A 83 -6.45 -12.24 -6.94
CA ASN A 83 -5.25 -13.07 -6.93
C ASN A 83 -3.96 -12.26 -6.69
N ALA A 84 -3.98 -11.43 -5.66
CA ALA A 84 -2.85 -10.58 -5.26
C ALA A 84 -2.37 -10.94 -3.86
N LYS A 85 -1.09 -10.69 -3.59
CA LYS A 85 -0.51 -10.87 -2.24
C LYS A 85 -0.92 -9.70 -1.34
N PRO A 86 -1.60 -9.94 -0.20
CA PRO A 86 -2.04 -8.86 0.68
C PRO A 86 -0.89 -8.24 1.46
N ILE A 87 -0.87 -6.91 1.51
CA ILE A 87 0.06 -6.12 2.30
C ILE A 87 -0.73 -5.08 3.08
N LEU A 88 -0.51 -5.04 4.40
CA LEU A 88 -0.95 -3.94 5.23
C LEU A 88 0.22 -3.00 5.48
N LEU A 89 0.14 -1.79 4.95
CA LEU A 89 1.20 -0.80 5.00
C LEU A 89 0.85 0.29 6.01
N ILE A 90 1.61 0.34 7.09
CA ILE A 90 1.45 1.34 8.14
C ILE A 90 2.32 2.53 7.82
N TYR A 91 1.70 3.71 7.68
CA TYR A 91 2.42 4.96 7.48
C TYR A 91 2.61 5.69 8.80
N GLY A 92 3.87 6.01 9.15
CA GLY A 92 4.21 6.69 10.40
C GLY A 92 4.44 5.73 11.56
N SER A 93 3.83 6.04 12.72
CA SER A 93 4.17 5.44 14.02
C SER A 93 3.01 4.70 14.69
N ALA A 94 1.96 4.34 13.94
CA ALA A 94 0.81 3.63 14.50
C ALA A 94 1.24 2.31 15.17
N LYS A 95 0.64 2.05 16.34
CA LYS A 95 0.89 0.84 17.13
C LYS A 95 0.24 -0.35 16.44
N ILE A 96 0.95 -1.47 16.40
CA ILE A 96 0.41 -2.74 15.92
C ILE A 96 -0.06 -3.50 17.15
N LEU A 97 -1.35 -3.83 17.20
CA LEU A 97 -1.89 -4.70 18.25
C LEU A 97 -1.42 -6.13 18.01
N GLU A 98 -1.20 -6.88 19.10
CA GLU A 98 -0.76 -8.27 19.03
C GLU A 98 -1.79 -9.16 18.32
N GLU A 99 -3.08 -8.93 18.58
CA GLU A 99 -4.19 -9.58 17.88
C GLU A 99 -4.13 -9.40 16.37
N THR A 100 -3.84 -8.18 15.91
CA THR A 100 -3.68 -7.85 14.48
C THR A 100 -2.50 -8.58 13.87
N LEU A 101 -1.40 -8.73 14.62
CA LEU A 101 -0.22 -9.45 14.18
C LEU A 101 -0.49 -10.96 14.06
N SER A 102 -1.20 -11.53 15.03
CA SER A 102 -1.62 -12.93 15.01
C SER A 102 -2.54 -13.21 13.83
N LYS A 103 -3.59 -12.39 13.61
CA LYS A 103 -4.46 -12.54 12.43
C LYS A 103 -3.69 -12.36 11.11
N ALA A 104 -2.76 -11.41 11.04
CA ALA A 104 -1.98 -11.21 9.84
C ALA A 104 -1.13 -12.44 9.48
N LYS A 105 -0.59 -13.15 10.47
CA LYS A 105 0.11 -14.42 10.24
C LYS A 105 -0.82 -15.52 9.73
N GLU A 106 -2.00 -15.63 10.33
CA GLU A 106 -3.02 -16.63 9.96
C GLU A 106 -3.50 -16.44 8.51
N PHE A 107 -3.82 -15.20 8.13
CA PHE A 107 -4.29 -14.87 6.77
C PHE A 107 -3.16 -14.66 5.76
N GLY A 108 -1.88 -14.82 6.15
CA GLY A 108 -0.74 -14.61 5.26
C GLY A 108 -0.54 -13.15 4.80
N VAL A 109 -1.06 -12.19 5.55
CA VAL A 109 -0.96 -10.75 5.26
C VAL A 109 0.40 -10.22 5.70
N LYS A 110 1.15 -9.65 4.76
CA LYS A 110 2.46 -9.06 5.08
C LYS A 110 2.28 -7.64 5.64
N ILE A 111 2.68 -7.42 6.88
CA ILE A 111 2.72 -6.07 7.47
C ILE A 111 4.04 -5.39 7.09
N LYS A 112 3.96 -4.16 6.58
CA LYS A 112 5.11 -3.29 6.32
C LYS A 112 4.89 -1.94 6.99
N ARG A 113 5.98 -1.31 7.43
CA ARG A 113 5.95 0.07 7.95
C ARG A 113 6.77 0.99 7.05
N VAL A 114 6.19 2.12 6.70
CA VAL A 114 6.87 3.22 6.02
C VAL A 114 6.92 4.40 6.97
N ARG A 115 8.13 4.78 7.39
CA ARG A 115 8.32 5.99 8.19
C ARG A 115 8.07 7.21 7.32
N LYS A 116 7.57 8.29 7.93
CA LYS A 116 7.39 9.57 7.25
C LYS A 116 8.74 10.02 6.71
N ILE A 117 8.88 10.04 5.39
CA ILE A 117 10.07 10.55 4.72
C ILE A 117 9.90 12.07 4.65
N THR A 118 10.66 12.78 5.48
CA THR A 118 10.83 14.23 5.34
C THR A 118 11.92 14.44 4.29
N LEU A 119 11.54 14.81 3.07
CA LEU A 119 12.49 15.28 2.08
C LEU A 119 12.89 16.70 2.49
N THR A 120 13.94 16.84 3.28
CA THR A 120 14.59 18.14 3.50
C THR A 120 15.25 18.56 2.19
N PRO A 121 14.93 19.73 1.64
CA PRO A 121 15.74 20.31 0.58
C PRO A 121 17.15 20.54 1.13
N HIS A 122 18.16 20.09 0.39
CA HIS A 122 19.55 20.48 0.58
C HIS A 122 19.78 21.83 -0.10
#